data_AF-A0A0P0D6L3-F1
#
_entry.id   AF-A0A0P0D6L3-F1
#
_cell.length_a   1.000
_cell.length_b   1.000
_cell.length_c   1.000
_cell.angle_alpha   90.00
_cell.angle_beta   90.00
_cell.angle_gamma   90.00
#
_symmetry.space_group_name_H-M   'P 1'
#
loop_
_entity.id
_entity.type
_entity.pdbx_description
1 polymer ?
#
loop_
_entity_poly.entity_id
_entity_poly.type
_entity_poly.pdbx_seq_one_letter_code
_entity_poly.pdbx_strand_id
1 'polypeptide(L)'
;MNNLKTIFSFLFVLAITQGYSQNYLNNFKSDICQCLQEKNVTYKNVDYEYNNCFIKNLVSYADMIDSEIQIEDQTKKYIEGQKIRNNLKKKFSYELMYSCDAYFYVVERGVFKVKENARQNVDSTQLQKFHELVAMSPKWQSYLYRAQHYYKLNDLQNAEKDILKAIELSPYKNNNKRIRAEKMLLGQIYEDQGKYSDAIQLYDKIAINELDTQVEIIKAISVRKRDGRYIPPSDVSDFNTVSDLGNTSFESINKEANVRRREANKNNQSQQNITTPVVSRSRETGVLPLSDSEKPKGIKSKDSAKSLRSLFKLE
;
A
#
# COMPACT_ATOMS: atom_id res chain seq x y z
N MET A 1 -19.09 35.90 43.44
CA MET A 1 -17.76 35.25 43.32
C MET A 1 -17.76 33.72 43.53
N ASN A 2 -18.88 33.06 43.85
CA ASN A 2 -18.89 31.60 44.10
C ASN A 2 -19.04 30.72 42.84
N ASN A 3 -19.51 31.26 41.72
CA ASN A 3 -19.72 30.48 40.48
C ASN A 3 -18.45 30.25 39.66
N LEU A 4 -17.33 30.92 39.97
CA LEU A 4 -16.08 30.78 39.21
C LEU A 4 -15.25 29.56 39.69
N LYS A 5 -15.39 29.15 40.95
CA LYS A 5 -14.68 27.98 41.51
C LYS A 5 -15.25 26.66 41.02
N THR A 6 -16.56 26.57 40.78
CA THR A 6 -17.21 25.37 40.24
C THR A 6 -16.84 25.09 38.79
N ILE A 7 -16.59 26.13 37.99
CA ILE A 7 -16.16 25.98 36.58
C ILE A 7 -14.73 25.42 36.49
N PHE A 8 -13.83 25.83 37.38
CA PHE A 8 -12.45 25.31 37.40
C PHE A 8 -12.37 23.83 37.82
N SER A 9 -13.26 23.36 38.70
CA SER A 9 -13.29 21.95 39.12
C SER A 9 -13.80 21.00 38.04
N PHE A 10 -14.68 21.46 37.14
CA PHE A 10 -15.18 20.64 36.03
C PHE A 10 -14.14 20.50 34.89
N LEU A 11 -13.31 21.52 34.68
CA LEU A 11 -12.24 21.48 33.67
C LEU A 11 -11.12 20.49 34.01
N PHE A 12 -10.87 20.21 35.28
CA PHE A 12 -9.79 19.29 35.69
C PHE A 12 -10.17 17.81 35.48
N VAL A 13 -11.45 17.45 35.61
CA VAL A 13 -11.90 16.04 35.44
C VAL A 13 -11.88 15.62 33.96
N LEU A 14 -12.16 16.53 33.03
CA LEU A 14 -12.13 16.26 31.58
C LEU A 14 -10.71 16.04 31.03
N ALA A 15 -9.68 16.64 31.64
CA ALA A 15 -8.30 16.46 31.19
C ALA A 15 -7.74 15.07 31.56
N ILE A 16 -8.22 14.48 32.66
CA ILE A 16 -7.73 13.19 33.15
C ILE A 16 -8.24 12.04 32.26
N THR A 17 -9.48 12.11 31.76
CA THR A 17 -10.06 11.00 30.97
C THR A 17 -9.48 10.89 29.55
N GLN A 18 -8.99 11.98 28.95
CA GLN A 18 -8.38 11.95 27.62
C GLN A 18 -6.97 11.33 27.61
N GLY A 19 -6.24 11.37 28.73
CA GLY A 19 -4.91 10.75 28.83
C GLY A 19 -4.94 9.22 28.84
N TYR A 20 -5.97 8.62 29.45
CA TYR A 20 -6.09 7.17 29.56
C TYR A 20 -6.46 6.49 28.23
N SER A 21 -7.30 7.13 27.39
CA SER A 21 -7.75 6.52 26.12
C SER A 21 -6.64 6.39 25.09
N GLN A 22 -5.74 7.38 24.99
CA GLN A 22 -4.60 7.30 24.07
C GLN A 22 -3.56 6.26 24.50
N ASN A 23 -3.50 5.96 25.80
CA ASN A 23 -2.52 5.04 26.34
C ASN A 23 -2.83 3.58 25.93
N TYR A 24 -4.07 3.12 26.08
CA TYR A 24 -4.40 1.72 25.76
C TYR A 24 -4.28 1.41 24.27
N LEU A 25 -4.61 2.35 23.36
CA LEU A 25 -4.47 2.11 21.92
C LEU A 25 -3.02 1.88 21.50
N ASN A 26 -2.08 2.60 22.11
CA ASN A 26 -0.65 2.41 21.86
C ASN A 26 -0.15 1.09 22.45
N ASN A 27 -0.57 0.74 23.67
CA ASN A 27 -0.23 -0.55 24.27
C ASN A 27 -0.82 -1.72 23.46
N PHE A 28 -2.07 -1.61 23.01
CA PHE A 28 -2.71 -2.63 22.18
C PHE A 28 -1.96 -2.83 20.85
N LYS A 29 -1.53 -1.76 20.18
CA LYS A 29 -0.66 -1.89 18.99
C LYS A 29 0.69 -2.52 19.32
N SER A 30 1.30 -2.12 20.43
CA SER A 30 2.58 -2.68 20.88
C SER A 30 2.46 -4.20 21.11
N ASP A 31 1.41 -4.66 21.77
CA ASP A 31 1.17 -6.08 22.05
C ASP A 31 0.89 -6.88 20.77
N ILE A 32 0.22 -6.27 19.79
CA ILE A 32 0.06 -6.89 18.46
C ILE A 32 1.42 -7.01 17.77
N CYS A 33 2.26 -5.97 17.82
CA CYS A 33 3.60 -6.02 17.25
C CYS A 33 4.48 -7.08 17.92
N GLN A 34 4.48 -7.14 19.26
CA GLN A 34 5.21 -8.16 20.01
C GLN A 34 4.74 -9.57 19.63
N CYS A 35 3.41 -9.79 19.56
CA CYS A 35 2.86 -11.07 19.12
C CYS A 35 3.32 -11.46 17.70
N LEU A 36 3.44 -10.48 16.79
CA LEU A 36 3.96 -10.73 15.44
C LEU A 36 5.46 -11.03 15.43
N GLN A 37 6.25 -10.40 16.30
CA GLN A 37 7.69 -10.67 16.44
C GLN A 37 7.98 -12.07 17.00
N GLU A 38 7.13 -12.56 17.89
CA GLU A 38 7.22 -13.92 18.46
C GLU A 38 6.83 -15.02 17.46
N LYS A 39 6.21 -14.66 16.33
CA LYS A 39 5.73 -15.59 15.30
C LYS A 39 6.67 -15.62 14.10
N ASN A 40 6.76 -16.77 13.43
CA ASN A 40 7.43 -16.88 12.14
C ASN A 40 6.54 -16.33 11.02
N VAL A 41 6.35 -15.01 10.99
CA VAL A 41 5.47 -14.34 10.03
C VAL A 41 6.18 -14.23 8.68
N THR A 42 5.48 -14.68 7.64
CA THR A 42 5.91 -14.59 6.24
C THR A 42 4.90 -13.77 5.45
N TYR A 43 5.28 -13.27 4.28
CA TYR A 43 4.35 -12.52 3.45
C TYR A 43 3.15 -13.36 2.99
N LYS A 44 3.25 -14.69 3.04
CA LYS A 44 2.16 -15.61 2.67
C LYS A 44 1.10 -15.71 3.75
N ASN A 45 1.45 -15.59 5.03
CA ASN A 45 0.54 -15.73 6.17
C ASN A 45 0.37 -14.43 6.99
N VAL A 46 0.94 -13.30 6.56
CA VAL A 46 0.93 -12.04 7.33
C VAL A 46 -0.47 -11.59 7.75
N ASP A 47 -1.47 -11.67 6.87
CA ASP A 47 -2.85 -11.29 7.22
C ASP A 47 -3.44 -12.24 8.27
N TYR A 48 -3.15 -13.53 8.15
CA TYR A 48 -3.63 -14.55 9.08
C TYR A 48 -3.02 -14.34 10.47
N GLU A 49 -1.69 -14.18 10.55
CA GLU A 49 -1.01 -13.94 11.82
C GLU A 49 -1.38 -12.60 12.44
N TYR A 50 -1.53 -11.54 11.62
CA TYR A 50 -2.07 -10.26 12.08
C TYR A 50 -3.44 -10.41 12.72
N ASN A 51 -4.36 -11.11 12.06
CA ASN A 51 -5.70 -11.35 12.58
C ASN A 51 -5.68 -12.13 13.90
N ASN A 52 -4.83 -13.16 14.00
CA ASN A 52 -4.68 -13.95 15.21
C ASN A 52 -4.12 -13.11 16.37
N CYS A 53 -3.09 -12.30 16.12
CA CYS A 53 -2.52 -11.41 17.12
C CYS A 53 -3.50 -10.33 17.56
N PHE A 54 -4.27 -9.76 16.62
CA PHE A 54 -5.32 -8.81 16.94
C PHE A 54 -6.38 -9.43 17.86
N ILE A 55 -6.91 -10.62 17.52
CA ILE A 55 -7.95 -11.29 18.30
C ILE A 55 -7.43 -11.72 19.67
N LYS A 56 -6.20 -12.27 19.74
CA LYS A 56 -5.56 -12.69 21.00
C LYS A 56 -5.49 -11.52 21.99
N ASN A 57 -4.99 -10.37 21.53
CA ASN A 57 -4.82 -9.20 22.39
C ASN A 57 -6.13 -8.45 22.63
N LEU A 58 -7.11 -8.52 21.71
CA LEU A 58 -8.41 -7.86 21.85
C LEU A 58 -9.13 -8.24 23.16
N VAL A 59 -8.97 -9.48 23.65
CA VAL A 59 -9.58 -9.93 24.91
C VAL A 59 -9.14 -9.05 26.08
N SER A 60 -7.87 -8.68 26.15
CA SER A 60 -7.30 -7.85 27.22
C SER A 60 -7.74 -6.38 27.15
N TYR A 61 -8.17 -5.91 25.99
CA TYR A 61 -8.56 -4.51 25.75
C TYR A 61 -10.08 -4.32 25.57
N ALA A 62 -10.86 -5.40 25.58
CA ALA A 62 -12.30 -5.37 25.28
C ALA A 62 -13.07 -4.47 26.25
N ASP A 63 -12.78 -4.56 27.56
CA ASP A 63 -13.46 -3.76 28.60
C ASP A 63 -13.15 -2.26 28.44
N MET A 64 -11.91 -1.92 28.08
CA MET A 64 -11.51 -0.53 27.84
C MET A 64 -12.27 0.05 26.63
N ILE A 65 -12.36 -0.71 25.54
CA ILE A 65 -13.12 -0.33 24.34
C ILE A 65 -14.62 -0.16 24.68
N ASP A 66 -15.21 -1.11 25.41
CA ASP A 66 -16.64 -1.06 25.75
C ASP A 66 -16.96 0.02 26.80
N SER A 67 -15.97 0.47 27.58
CA SER A 67 -16.12 1.58 28.53
C SER A 67 -16.28 2.94 27.86
N GLU A 68 -15.81 3.09 26.61
CA GLU A 68 -15.97 4.32 25.82
C GLU A 68 -17.40 4.47 25.27
N ILE A 69 -18.19 3.41 25.26
CA ILE A 69 -19.52 3.38 24.64
C ILE A 69 -20.59 3.76 25.67
N GLN A 70 -21.04 5.01 25.61
CA GLN A 70 -22.10 5.57 26.46
C GLN A 70 -23.50 5.25 25.92
N ILE A 71 -23.82 3.96 25.75
CA ILE A 71 -25.14 3.48 25.30
C ILE A 71 -25.73 2.58 26.38
N GLU A 72 -26.91 2.94 26.91
CA GLU A 72 -27.59 2.17 27.96
C GLU A 72 -28.12 0.82 27.47
N ASP A 73 -28.66 0.79 26.24
CA ASP A 73 -29.15 -0.43 25.59
C ASP A 73 -27.98 -1.38 25.29
N GLN A 74 -27.97 -2.54 25.96
CA GLN A 74 -26.90 -3.54 25.86
C GLN A 74 -26.73 -4.10 24.45
N THR A 75 -27.82 -4.26 23.70
CA THR A 75 -27.76 -4.80 22.33
C THR A 75 -27.11 -3.79 21.39
N LYS A 76 -27.53 -2.52 21.50
CA LYS A 76 -26.92 -1.42 20.73
C LYS A 76 -25.47 -1.19 21.13
N LYS A 77 -25.15 -1.27 22.43
CA LYS A 77 -23.79 -1.17 22.96
C LYS A 77 -22.89 -2.26 22.36
N TYR A 78 -23.35 -3.51 22.35
CA TYR A 78 -22.62 -4.63 21.73
C TYR A 78 -22.38 -4.39 20.23
N ILE A 79 -23.41 -4.01 19.47
CA ILE A 79 -23.30 -3.75 18.03
C ILE A 79 -22.27 -2.63 17.77
N GLU A 80 -22.32 -1.55 18.55
CA GLU A 80 -21.38 -0.44 18.39
C GLU A 80 -19.96 -0.85 18.75
N GLY A 81 -19.78 -1.63 19.81
CA GLY A 81 -18.47 -2.18 20.18
C GLY A 81 -17.88 -3.06 19.09
N GLN A 82 -18.69 -3.88 18.41
CA GLN A 82 -18.22 -4.67 17.26
C GLN A 82 -17.77 -3.79 16.08
N LYS A 83 -18.45 -2.65 15.83
CA LYS A 83 -18.00 -1.68 14.81
C LYS A 83 -16.67 -1.06 15.18
N ILE A 84 -16.50 -0.62 16.42
CA ILE A 84 -15.24 -0.02 16.90
C ILE A 84 -14.09 -1.02 16.77
N ARG A 85 -14.27 -2.27 17.22
CA ARG A 85 -13.26 -3.33 17.09
C ARG A 85 -12.89 -3.60 15.63
N ASN A 86 -13.87 -3.65 14.73
CA ASN A 86 -13.62 -3.81 13.30
C ASN A 86 -12.89 -2.61 12.68
N ASN A 87 -13.18 -1.39 13.13
CA ASN A 87 -12.48 -0.19 12.68
C ASN A 87 -11.04 -0.15 13.21
N LEU A 88 -10.83 -0.47 14.49
CA LEU A 88 -9.51 -0.61 15.10
C LEU A 88 -8.68 -1.65 14.35
N LYS A 89 -9.27 -2.80 14.02
CA LYS A 89 -8.62 -3.83 13.22
C LYS A 89 -8.14 -3.33 11.86
N LYS A 90 -8.88 -2.46 11.18
CA LYS A 90 -8.43 -1.86 9.92
C LYS A 90 -7.35 -0.80 10.16
N LYS A 91 -7.59 0.08 11.12
CA LYS A 91 -6.69 1.17 11.50
C LYS A 91 -5.31 0.65 11.89
N PHE A 92 -5.25 -0.33 12.79
CA PHE A 92 -3.99 -0.90 13.27
C PHE A 92 -3.21 -1.60 12.16
N SER A 93 -3.87 -2.16 11.14
CA SER A 93 -3.15 -2.82 10.04
C SER A 93 -2.27 -1.85 9.25
N TYR A 94 -2.61 -0.56 9.12
CA TYR A 94 -1.70 0.41 8.52
C TYR A 94 -0.89 1.19 9.56
N GLU A 95 -1.40 1.41 10.78
CA GLU A 95 -0.61 2.09 11.82
C GLU A 95 0.62 1.27 12.25
N LEU A 96 0.49 -0.06 12.31
CA LEU A 96 1.61 -0.96 12.59
C LEU A 96 2.70 -0.87 11.52
N MET A 97 2.38 -0.50 10.27
CA MET A 97 3.42 -0.27 9.25
C MET A 97 4.38 0.84 9.66
N TYR A 98 3.92 1.84 10.42
CA TYR A 98 4.77 2.94 10.89
C TYR A 98 5.58 2.59 12.14
N SER A 99 5.05 1.74 13.03
CA SER A 99 5.61 1.50 14.35
C SER A 99 6.17 0.10 14.60
N CYS A 100 5.90 -0.87 13.73
CA CYS A 100 6.29 -2.27 13.92
C CYS A 100 7.17 -2.76 12.76
N ASP A 101 8.48 -2.84 13.01
CA ASP A 101 9.46 -3.22 11.99
C ASP A 101 9.21 -4.62 11.41
N ALA A 102 8.93 -5.61 12.26
CA ALA A 102 8.65 -6.98 11.82
C ALA A 102 7.46 -7.03 10.86
N TYR A 103 6.37 -6.32 11.18
CA TYR A 103 5.19 -6.26 10.34
C TYR A 103 5.48 -5.53 9.02
N PHE A 104 6.14 -4.37 9.08
CA PHE A 104 6.54 -3.59 7.93
C PHE A 104 7.41 -4.41 6.95
N TYR A 105 8.46 -5.06 7.43
CA TYR A 105 9.37 -5.84 6.59
C TYR A 105 8.67 -6.99 5.88
N VAL A 106 7.78 -7.70 6.57
CA VAL A 106 7.04 -8.82 5.95
C VAL A 106 6.07 -8.33 4.88
N VAL A 107 5.33 -7.26 5.14
CA VAL A 107 4.40 -6.67 4.18
C VAL A 107 5.16 -6.14 2.97
N GLU A 108 6.21 -5.36 3.17
CA GLU A 108 7.05 -4.78 2.11
C GLU A 108 7.72 -5.88 1.27
N ARG A 109 8.24 -6.95 1.90
CA ARG A 109 8.78 -8.11 1.17
C ARG A 109 7.72 -8.79 0.31
N GLY A 110 6.48 -8.86 0.79
CA GLY A 110 5.34 -9.34 0.03
C GLY A 110 5.05 -8.49 -1.20
N VAL A 111 5.03 -7.17 -1.03
CA VAL A 111 4.93 -6.20 -2.13
C VAL A 111 6.02 -6.44 -3.17
N PHE A 112 7.28 -6.50 -2.72
CA PHE A 112 8.43 -6.73 -3.57
C PHE A 112 8.30 -8.05 -4.36
N LYS A 113 7.94 -9.16 -3.69
CA LYS A 113 7.79 -10.47 -4.34
C LYS A 113 6.66 -10.49 -5.37
N VAL A 114 5.56 -9.77 -5.14
CA VAL A 114 4.49 -9.63 -6.13
C VAL A 114 5.00 -8.89 -7.37
N LYS A 115 5.74 -7.78 -7.20
CA LYS A 115 6.36 -7.04 -8.31
C LYS A 115 7.39 -7.87 -9.06
N GLU A 116 8.26 -8.59 -8.35
CA GLU A 116 9.28 -9.47 -8.92
C GLU A 116 8.65 -10.60 -9.75
N ASN A 117 7.64 -11.27 -9.21
CA ASN A 117 6.90 -12.30 -9.96
C ASN A 117 6.21 -11.71 -11.20
N ALA A 118 5.67 -10.49 -11.12
CA ALA A 118 5.08 -9.83 -12.27
C ALA A 118 6.12 -9.50 -13.36
N ARG A 119 7.35 -9.15 -12.96
CA ARG A 119 8.49 -8.92 -13.86
C ARG A 119 8.98 -10.20 -14.53
N GLN A 120 9.08 -11.30 -13.79
CA GLN A 120 9.55 -12.57 -14.34
C GLN A 120 8.59 -13.17 -15.38
N ASN A 121 7.30 -12.90 -15.24
CA ASN A 121 6.25 -13.42 -16.11
C ASN A 121 5.81 -12.43 -17.21
N VAL A 122 6.59 -11.35 -17.44
CA VAL A 122 6.23 -10.34 -18.45
C VAL A 122 6.62 -10.83 -19.85
N ASP A 123 5.63 -10.90 -20.73
CA ASP A 123 5.86 -11.22 -22.15
C ASP A 123 6.30 -9.96 -22.90
N SER A 124 7.59 -9.90 -23.28
CA SER A 124 8.14 -8.76 -24.01
C SER A 124 7.50 -8.55 -25.39
N THR A 125 6.90 -9.57 -26.01
CA THR A 125 6.21 -9.42 -27.30
C THR A 125 4.91 -8.64 -27.15
N GLN A 126 4.32 -8.63 -25.96
CA GLN A 126 3.11 -7.88 -25.66
C GLN A 126 3.35 -6.36 -25.67
N LEU A 127 4.59 -5.90 -25.39
CA LEU A 127 4.94 -4.48 -25.49
C LEU A 127 4.76 -3.94 -26.91
N GLN A 128 5.18 -4.70 -27.93
CA GLN A 128 5.04 -4.33 -29.33
C GLN A 128 3.57 -4.13 -29.72
N LYS A 129 2.69 -5.04 -29.27
CA LYS A 129 1.24 -4.90 -29.47
C LYS A 129 0.69 -3.63 -28.82
N PHE A 130 1.20 -3.24 -27.65
CA PHE A 130 0.81 -1.99 -27.01
C PHE A 130 1.36 -0.75 -27.73
N HIS A 131 2.53 -0.83 -28.37
CA HIS A 131 3.02 0.24 -29.26
C HIS A 131 2.06 0.45 -30.42
N GLU A 132 1.70 -0.63 -31.12
CA GLU A 132 0.74 -0.60 -32.22
C GLU A 132 -0.63 -0.08 -31.77
N LEU A 133 -1.11 -0.51 -30.59
CA LEU A 133 -2.37 -0.05 -30.03
C LEU A 133 -2.40 1.47 -29.81
N VAL A 134 -1.32 2.04 -29.24
CA VAL A 134 -1.21 3.49 -29.06
C VAL A 134 -1.12 4.22 -30.40
N ALA A 135 -0.41 3.66 -31.38
CA ALA A 135 -0.31 4.25 -32.72
C ALA A 135 -1.65 4.27 -33.46
N MET A 136 -2.44 3.18 -33.36
CA MET A 136 -3.73 3.05 -34.02
C MET A 136 -4.87 3.76 -33.28
N SER A 137 -4.83 3.78 -31.95
CA SER A 137 -5.90 4.33 -31.10
C SER A 137 -5.31 5.03 -29.87
N PRO A 138 -4.81 6.28 -30.00
CA PRO A 138 -4.13 7.01 -28.92
C PRO A 138 -5.13 7.57 -27.87
N LYS A 139 -5.87 6.68 -27.21
CA LYS A 139 -6.82 6.98 -26.13
C LYS A 139 -6.26 6.59 -24.77
N TRP A 140 -6.84 7.11 -23.69
CA TRP A 140 -6.33 6.91 -22.33
C TRP A 140 -6.06 5.43 -21.98
N GLN A 141 -6.91 4.49 -22.41
CA GLN A 141 -6.70 3.05 -22.14
C GLN A 141 -5.44 2.51 -22.81
N SER A 142 -5.15 2.93 -24.05
CA SER A 142 -3.97 2.45 -24.80
C SER A 142 -2.68 2.83 -24.07
N TYR A 143 -2.60 4.06 -23.56
CA TYR A 143 -1.50 4.53 -22.74
C TYR A 143 -1.46 3.82 -21.39
N LEU A 144 -2.60 3.63 -20.72
CA LEU A 144 -2.65 2.91 -19.45
C LEU A 144 -2.09 1.49 -19.56
N TYR A 145 -2.53 0.72 -20.57
CA TYR A 145 -2.05 -0.65 -20.76
C TYR A 145 -0.55 -0.70 -21.04
N ARG A 146 -0.05 0.23 -21.85
CA ARG A 146 1.38 0.32 -22.15
C ARG A 146 2.18 0.75 -20.91
N ALA A 147 1.68 1.69 -20.11
CA ALA A 147 2.29 2.11 -18.84
C ALA A 147 2.41 0.94 -17.84
N GLN A 148 1.34 0.17 -17.67
CA GLN A 148 1.34 -1.03 -16.83
C GLN A 148 2.38 -2.04 -17.30
N HIS A 149 2.55 -2.19 -18.62
CA HIS A 149 3.53 -3.10 -19.19
C HIS A 149 4.96 -2.61 -18.99
N TYR A 150 5.24 -1.33 -19.24
CA TYR A 150 6.53 -0.71 -18.91
C TYR A 150 6.88 -0.85 -17.43
N TYR A 151 5.91 -0.63 -16.53
CA TYR A 151 6.12 -0.80 -15.10
C TYR A 151 6.50 -2.25 -14.73
N LYS A 152 5.84 -3.25 -15.35
CA LYS A 152 6.21 -4.67 -15.22
C LYS A 152 7.58 -4.99 -15.80
N LEU A 153 8.08 -4.23 -16.78
CA LEU A 153 9.45 -4.34 -17.30
C LEU A 153 10.48 -3.55 -16.47
N ASN A 154 10.05 -2.90 -15.39
CA ASN A 154 10.87 -1.97 -14.61
C ASN A 154 11.38 -0.76 -15.41
N ASP A 155 10.75 -0.45 -16.55
CA ASP A 155 10.99 0.77 -17.32
C ASP A 155 10.15 1.92 -16.73
N LEU A 156 10.62 2.43 -15.59
CA LEU A 156 9.87 3.39 -14.79
C LEU A 156 9.67 4.74 -15.50
N GLN A 157 10.58 5.12 -16.40
CA GLN A 157 10.49 6.40 -17.11
C GLN A 157 9.39 6.37 -18.17
N ASN A 158 9.34 5.32 -18.99
CA ASN A 158 8.28 5.19 -19.98
C ASN A 158 6.93 4.87 -19.32
N ALA A 159 6.92 4.14 -18.22
CA ALA A 159 5.72 3.93 -17.40
C ALA A 159 5.15 5.25 -16.88
N GLU A 160 5.98 6.12 -16.30
CA GLU A 160 5.58 7.45 -15.81
C GLU A 160 4.99 8.31 -16.94
N LYS A 161 5.67 8.37 -18.08
CA LYS A 161 5.22 9.15 -19.24
C LYS A 161 3.83 8.71 -19.72
N ASP A 162 3.64 7.41 -19.88
CA ASP A 162 2.37 6.88 -20.40
C ASP A 162 1.23 7.00 -19.38
N ILE A 163 1.49 6.76 -18.08
CA ILE A 163 0.42 6.87 -17.08
C ILE A 163 -0.04 8.33 -16.92
N LEU A 164 0.88 9.30 -16.99
CA LEU A 164 0.53 10.71 -17.00
C LEU A 164 -0.32 11.06 -18.22
N LYS A 165 0.03 10.53 -19.39
CA LYS A 165 -0.77 10.74 -20.61
C LYS A 165 -2.14 10.08 -20.51
N ALA A 166 -2.23 8.90 -19.92
CA ALA A 166 -3.50 8.21 -19.67
C ALA A 166 -4.41 9.05 -18.75
N ILE A 167 -3.88 9.58 -17.64
CA ILE A 167 -4.63 10.45 -16.72
C ILE A 167 -5.09 11.73 -17.43
N GLU A 168 -4.23 12.36 -18.23
CA GLU A 168 -4.54 13.58 -19.00
C GLU A 168 -5.71 13.37 -19.98
N LEU A 169 -5.69 12.25 -20.70
CA LEU A 169 -6.69 11.90 -21.71
C LEU A 169 -7.95 11.25 -21.12
N SER A 170 -7.95 10.90 -19.84
CA SER A 170 -9.09 10.25 -19.20
C SER A 170 -10.30 11.20 -19.20
N PRO A 171 -11.48 10.73 -19.63
CA PRO A 171 -12.72 11.53 -19.52
C PRO A 171 -13.08 11.81 -18.06
N TYR A 172 -12.44 11.13 -17.10
CA TYR A 172 -12.67 11.26 -15.67
C TYR A 172 -11.53 11.95 -14.93
N LYS A 173 -10.63 12.67 -15.62
CA LYS A 173 -9.43 13.30 -15.02
C LYS A 173 -9.69 14.16 -13.78
N ASN A 174 -10.88 14.76 -13.68
CA ASN A 174 -11.29 15.59 -12.53
C ASN A 174 -12.04 14.80 -11.44
N ASN A 175 -12.21 13.49 -11.58
CA ASN A 175 -12.90 12.62 -10.65
C ASN A 175 -11.91 11.61 -10.04
N ASN A 176 -11.31 11.97 -8.90
CA ASN A 176 -10.30 11.16 -8.21
C ASN A 176 -10.74 9.72 -7.95
N LYS A 177 -12.03 9.49 -7.66
CA LYS A 177 -12.56 8.15 -7.41
C LYS A 177 -12.52 7.29 -8.67
N ARG A 178 -12.77 7.88 -9.85
CA ARG A 178 -12.79 7.17 -11.14
C ARG A 178 -11.40 6.92 -11.73
N ILE A 179 -10.44 7.82 -11.50
CA ILE A 179 -9.04 7.67 -11.97
C ILE A 179 -8.09 7.14 -10.89
N ARG A 180 -8.66 6.48 -9.89
CA ARG A 180 -7.93 6.06 -8.70
C ARG A 180 -6.87 5.02 -9.03
N ALA A 181 -7.17 4.06 -9.90
CA ALA A 181 -6.24 3.00 -10.27
C ALA A 181 -5.01 3.57 -10.99
N GLU A 182 -5.21 4.54 -11.88
CA GLU A 182 -4.15 5.20 -12.62
C GLU A 182 -3.24 6.02 -11.70
N LYS A 183 -3.83 6.77 -10.77
CA LYS A 183 -3.07 7.51 -9.75
C LYS A 183 -2.36 6.58 -8.77
N MET A 184 -2.96 5.44 -8.42
CA MET A 184 -2.30 4.44 -7.58
C MET A 184 -1.07 3.85 -8.28
N LEU A 185 -1.16 3.55 -9.58
CA LEU A 185 -0.01 3.13 -10.39
C LEU A 185 1.06 4.22 -10.47
N LEU A 186 0.69 5.47 -10.72
CA LEU A 186 1.64 6.59 -10.73
C LEU A 186 2.36 6.75 -9.37
N GLY A 187 1.64 6.59 -8.26
CA GLY A 187 2.24 6.62 -6.92
C GLY A 187 3.27 5.51 -6.73
N GLN A 188 2.97 4.30 -7.22
CA GLN A 188 3.90 3.17 -7.14
C GLN A 188 5.13 3.37 -8.05
N ILE A 189 4.95 3.98 -9.22
CA ILE A 189 6.06 4.38 -10.10
C ILE A 189 6.95 5.40 -9.37
N TYR A 190 6.37 6.41 -8.73
CA TYR A 190 7.12 7.38 -7.92
C TYR A 190 7.86 6.73 -6.75
N GLU A 191 7.23 5.78 -6.04
CA GLU A 191 7.89 5.01 -4.99
C GLU A 191 9.11 4.26 -5.54
N ASP A 192 8.97 3.53 -6.66
CA ASP A 192 10.06 2.75 -7.26
C ASP A 192 11.17 3.63 -7.87
N GLN A 193 10.85 4.87 -8.24
CA GLN A 193 11.84 5.88 -8.65
C GLN A 193 12.53 6.58 -7.46
N GLY A 194 12.11 6.31 -6.23
CA GLY A 194 12.61 7.00 -5.03
C GLY A 194 12.02 8.41 -4.82
N LYS A 195 11.01 8.81 -5.60
CA LYS A 195 10.25 10.05 -5.46
C LYS A 195 9.18 9.93 -4.35
N TYR A 196 9.60 9.54 -3.15
CA TYR A 196 8.67 9.17 -2.08
C TYR A 196 7.74 10.30 -1.66
N SER A 197 8.21 11.55 -1.63
CA SER A 197 7.37 12.71 -1.29
C SER A 197 6.21 12.88 -2.28
N ASP A 198 6.46 12.67 -3.57
CA ASP A 198 5.43 12.78 -4.62
C ASP A 198 4.44 11.61 -4.53
N ALA A 199 4.93 10.40 -4.24
CA ALA A 199 4.11 9.22 -4.00
C ALA A 199 3.15 9.44 -2.81
N ILE A 200 3.66 9.92 -1.67
CA ILE A 200 2.87 10.20 -0.46
C ILE A 200 1.78 11.23 -0.75
N GLN A 201 2.13 12.36 -1.36
CA GLN A 201 1.14 13.39 -1.73
C GLN A 201 0.05 12.84 -2.67
N LEU A 202 0.40 11.92 -3.56
CA LEU A 202 -0.56 11.31 -4.46
C LEU A 202 -1.47 10.33 -3.73
N TYR A 203 -0.94 9.53 -2.80
CA TYR A 203 -1.73 8.65 -1.94
C TYR A 203 -2.73 9.41 -1.07
N ASP A 204 -2.29 10.52 -0.46
CA ASP A 204 -3.17 11.41 0.31
C ASP A 204 -4.35 11.93 -0.53
N LYS A 205 -4.12 12.21 -1.82
CA LYS A 205 -5.16 12.73 -2.74
C LYS A 205 -6.16 11.66 -3.20
N ILE A 206 -5.79 10.38 -3.17
CA ILE A 206 -6.65 9.29 -3.67
C ILE A 206 -7.37 8.53 -2.56
N ALA A 207 -6.92 8.64 -1.31
CA ALA A 207 -7.58 8.03 -0.16
C ALA A 207 -9.07 8.40 -0.14
N ILE A 208 -9.95 7.40 -0.16
CA ILE A 208 -11.41 7.63 -0.20
C ILE A 208 -11.94 8.02 1.18
N ASN A 209 -11.33 7.46 2.24
CA ASN A 209 -11.60 7.74 3.64
C ASN A 209 -10.43 7.25 4.50
N GLU A 210 -10.48 7.54 5.81
CA GLU A 210 -9.45 7.14 6.78
C GLU A 210 -9.30 5.60 6.97
N LEU A 211 -10.22 4.82 6.41
CA LEU A 211 -10.22 3.35 6.47
C LEU A 211 -9.84 2.70 5.14
N ASP A 212 -9.28 3.48 4.23
CA ASP A 212 -8.75 3.02 2.96
C ASP A 212 -7.42 2.29 3.14
N THR A 213 -7.51 1.12 3.76
CA THR A 213 -6.36 0.36 4.27
C THR A 213 -5.31 0.08 3.21
N GLN A 214 -5.72 -0.17 1.96
CA GLN A 214 -4.79 -0.41 0.85
C GLN A 214 -3.91 0.81 0.56
N VAL A 215 -4.52 2.00 0.47
CA VAL A 215 -3.77 3.23 0.19
C VAL A 215 -2.90 3.60 1.37
N GLU A 216 -3.41 3.47 2.60
CA GLU A 216 -2.65 3.78 3.80
C GLU A 216 -1.45 2.83 4.01
N ILE A 217 -1.56 1.54 3.68
CA ILE A 217 -0.43 0.61 3.73
C ILE A 217 0.67 1.03 2.74
N ILE A 218 0.32 1.30 1.48
CA ILE A 218 1.32 1.66 0.46
C ILE A 218 1.94 3.03 0.78
N LYS A 219 1.13 3.98 1.26
CA LYS A 219 1.63 5.26 1.78
C LYS A 219 2.60 5.06 2.94
N ALA A 220 2.28 4.20 3.91
CA ALA A 220 3.17 3.90 5.02
C ALA A 220 4.51 3.32 4.56
N ILE A 221 4.49 2.47 3.52
CA ILE A 221 5.71 1.96 2.89
C ILE A 221 6.55 3.11 2.32
N SER A 222 5.93 4.00 1.55
CA SER A 222 6.61 5.18 0.98
C SER A 222 7.19 6.10 2.06
N VAL A 223 6.47 6.34 3.16
CA VAL A 223 6.96 7.13 4.31
C VAL A 223 8.21 6.48 4.93
N ARG A 224 8.15 5.18 5.21
CA ARG A 224 9.29 4.47 5.82
C ARG A 224 10.52 4.41 4.93
N LYS A 225 10.32 4.25 3.61
CA LYS A 225 11.40 4.29 2.62
C LYS A 225 12.03 5.68 2.52
N ARG A 226 11.22 6.75 2.54
CA ARG A 226 11.71 8.14 2.54
C ARG A 226 12.63 8.44 3.72
N ASP A 227 12.24 8.00 4.90
CA ASP A 227 12.94 8.35 6.15
C ASP A 227 14.20 7.49 6.39
N GLY A 228 14.60 6.66 5.41
CA GLY A 228 15.83 5.84 5.48
C GLY A 228 15.76 4.68 6.47
N ARG A 229 14.61 4.45 7.11
CA ARG A 229 14.38 3.35 8.07
C ARG A 229 14.11 2.01 7.40
N TYR A 230 14.37 1.91 6.10
CA TYR A 230 14.26 0.68 5.33
C TYR A 230 15.62 0.36 4.74
N ILE A 231 16.23 -0.72 5.25
CA ILE A 231 17.37 -1.36 4.64
C ILE A 231 16.79 -2.60 3.94
N PRO A 232 16.73 -2.64 2.59
CA PRO A 232 16.27 -3.83 1.90
C PRO A 232 17.15 -5.00 2.34
N PRO A 233 16.59 -6.16 2.70
CA PRO A 233 17.39 -7.33 2.99
C PRO A 233 18.25 -7.63 1.76
N SER A 234 19.58 -7.55 1.92
CA SER A 234 20.56 -7.80 0.87
C SER A 234 20.52 -9.27 0.49
N ASP A 235 19.70 -9.64 -0.49
CA ASP A 235 19.54 -11.00 -1.03
C ASP A 235 19.99 -12.12 -0.09
N VAL A 236 19.28 -12.28 1.02
CA VAL A 236 19.48 -13.42 1.91
C VAL A 236 18.49 -14.48 1.46
N SER A 237 19.04 -15.56 0.89
CA SER A 237 18.32 -16.76 0.50
C SER A 237 17.56 -17.42 1.66
N ASP A 238 17.79 -17.03 2.92
CA ASP A 238 17.24 -17.71 4.08
C ASP A 238 16.91 -16.74 5.22
N PHE A 239 15.69 -16.19 5.22
CA PHE A 239 15.07 -15.55 6.40
C PHE A 239 14.06 -16.50 7.04
N ASN A 240 14.47 -17.72 7.36
CA ASN A 240 13.69 -18.61 8.23
C ASN A 240 13.87 -18.28 9.73
N THR A 241 14.63 -17.24 10.08
CA THR A 241 14.88 -16.84 11.48
C THR A 241 14.91 -15.31 11.62
N VAL A 242 13.74 -14.68 11.69
CA VAL A 242 13.57 -13.28 12.10
C VAL A 242 13.57 -13.16 13.64
N SER A 243 14.45 -13.89 14.32
CA SER A 243 14.56 -13.86 15.78
C SER A 243 15.65 -12.92 16.30
N ASP A 244 16.45 -12.29 15.42
CA ASP A 244 17.73 -11.67 15.84
C ASP A 244 17.93 -10.20 15.44
N LEU A 245 16.88 -9.49 15.00
CA LEU A 245 16.97 -8.06 14.65
C LEU A 245 16.78 -7.11 15.84
N GLY A 246 16.86 -7.61 17.08
CA GLY A 246 16.93 -6.77 18.28
C GLY A 246 18.37 -6.34 18.55
N ASN A 247 18.69 -5.05 18.32
CA ASN A 247 19.89 -4.32 18.79
C ASN A 247 21.07 -4.12 17.81
N THR A 248 20.85 -3.49 16.65
CA THR A 248 21.96 -2.86 15.90
C THR A 248 21.72 -1.37 15.65
N SER A 249 22.62 -0.54 16.18
CA SER A 249 22.60 0.93 16.13
C SER A 249 22.88 1.48 14.72
N PHE A 250 22.11 2.49 14.35
CA PHE A 250 21.87 3.06 13.01
C PHE A 250 23.04 3.83 12.36
N GLU A 251 24.23 3.87 12.98
CA GLU A 251 25.24 4.91 12.69
C GLU A 251 26.27 4.55 11.60
N SER A 252 26.38 3.27 11.21
CA SER A 252 27.41 2.82 10.25
C SER A 252 26.97 2.79 8.77
N ILE A 253 25.68 2.94 8.46
CA ILE A 253 25.11 2.62 7.13
C ILE A 253 25.11 3.81 6.16
N ASN A 254 25.23 5.05 6.65
CA ASN A 254 25.15 6.26 5.82
C ASN A 254 26.39 6.52 4.92
N LYS A 255 27.49 5.78 5.08
CA LYS A 255 28.72 6.01 4.28
C LYS A 255 28.70 5.35 2.91
N GLU A 256 27.97 4.25 2.71
CA GLU A 256 28.00 3.51 1.44
C GLU A 256 26.98 4.02 0.39
N ALA A 257 25.87 4.62 0.82
CA ALA A 257 24.84 5.13 -0.09
C ALA A 257 25.30 6.32 -0.96
N ASN A 258 26.27 7.11 -0.49
CA ASN A 258 26.80 8.25 -1.21
C ASN A 258 27.75 7.88 -2.36
N VAL A 259 28.29 6.66 -2.38
CA VAL A 259 29.22 6.21 -3.44
C VAL A 259 28.45 5.82 -4.70
N ARG A 260 27.32 5.10 -4.57
CA ARG A 260 26.53 4.62 -5.72
C ARG A 260 25.81 5.73 -6.50
N ARG A 261 25.50 6.86 -5.87
CA ARG A 261 24.83 8.00 -6.53
C ARG A 261 25.72 8.75 -7.53
N ARG A 262 27.05 8.59 -7.44
CA ARG A 262 28.01 9.23 -8.36
C ARG A 262 28.23 8.45 -9.66
N GLU A 263 27.93 7.16 -9.70
CA GLU A 263 28.17 6.32 -10.89
C GLU A 263 27.00 6.37 -11.90
N ALA A 264 25.76 6.55 -11.43
CA ALA A 264 24.59 6.62 -12.30
C ALA A 264 24.55 7.86 -13.23
N ASN A 265 25.25 8.95 -12.88
CA ASN A 265 25.26 10.17 -13.68
C ASN A 265 26.22 10.16 -14.87
N LYS A 266 27.06 9.13 -15.06
CA LYS A 266 28.01 9.06 -16.18
C LYS A 266 27.44 8.44 -17.46
N ASN A 267 26.31 7.72 -17.42
CA ASN A 267 25.85 6.92 -18.57
C ASN A 267 24.77 7.57 -19.45
N ASN A 268 24.33 8.79 -19.18
CA ASN A 268 23.21 9.43 -19.90
C ASN A 268 23.59 10.30 -21.12
N GLN A 269 24.80 10.16 -21.67
CA GLN A 269 25.29 11.02 -22.77
C GLN A 269 25.44 10.34 -24.14
N SER A 270 24.96 9.12 -24.32
CA SER A 270 25.04 8.45 -25.63
C SER A 270 23.74 7.72 -25.94
N GLN A 271 22.86 8.39 -26.70
CA GLN A 271 21.97 7.79 -27.71
C GLN A 271 20.95 8.84 -28.21
N GLN A 272 21.30 9.53 -29.30
CA GLN A 272 20.33 10.16 -30.21
C GLN A 272 20.81 9.89 -31.64
N ASN A 273 19.99 9.18 -32.41
CA ASN A 273 19.81 9.22 -33.87
C ASN A 273 19.39 7.83 -34.36
N ILE A 274 18.21 7.71 -34.97
CA ILE A 274 17.94 6.99 -36.23
C ILE A 274 16.47 7.19 -36.63
N THR A 275 16.31 7.47 -37.93
CA THR A 275 15.15 7.84 -38.74
C THR A 275 14.22 6.66 -39.13
N THR A 276 12.99 7.02 -39.49
CA THR A 276 11.86 6.17 -39.97
C THR A 276 11.99 5.67 -41.42
N PRO A 277 11.17 4.68 -41.82
CA PRO A 277 10.21 4.97 -42.89
C PRO A 277 8.79 4.38 -42.72
N VAL A 278 7.91 4.93 -43.57
CA VAL A 278 6.47 4.77 -43.78
C VAL A 278 6.11 3.44 -44.47
N VAL A 279 4.88 2.89 -44.28
CA VAL A 279 3.96 2.31 -45.32
C VAL A 279 2.64 1.75 -44.71
N SER A 280 1.65 1.63 -45.61
CA SER A 280 0.18 1.60 -45.60
C SER A 280 -0.64 0.48 -44.91
N ARG A 281 -1.75 0.94 -44.28
CA ARG A 281 -3.19 0.57 -44.36
C ARG A 281 -3.68 -0.74 -45.04
N SER A 282 -4.49 -1.51 -44.31
CA SER A 282 -5.73 -2.15 -44.76
C SER A 282 -6.65 -2.49 -43.56
N ARG A 283 -7.95 -2.61 -43.81
CA ARG A 283 -9.07 -2.47 -42.87
C ARG A 283 -9.91 -3.75 -42.97
N GLU A 284 -10.26 -4.39 -41.85
CA GLU A 284 -11.29 -5.43 -41.84
C GLU A 284 -12.03 -5.49 -40.51
N THR A 285 -13.35 -5.62 -40.61
CA THR A 285 -14.38 -5.59 -39.57
C THR A 285 -14.76 -6.99 -39.15
N GLY A 286 -14.94 -7.24 -37.85
CA GLY A 286 -15.45 -8.51 -37.34
C GLY A 286 -16.13 -8.37 -35.97
N VAL A 287 -17.33 -8.92 -35.87
CA VAL A 287 -18.39 -8.70 -34.88
C VAL A 287 -18.25 -9.65 -33.65
N LEU A 288 -18.62 -9.14 -32.48
CA LEU A 288 -18.77 -9.84 -31.19
C LEU A 288 -20.00 -10.77 -31.15
N PRO A 289 -19.94 -11.83 -30.31
CA PRO A 289 -21.08 -12.11 -29.45
C PRO A 289 -20.73 -12.28 -27.97
N LEU A 290 -21.69 -11.86 -27.14
CA LEU A 290 -21.80 -11.97 -25.68
C LEU A 290 -22.59 -13.24 -25.29
N SER A 291 -22.20 -13.87 -24.17
CA SER A 291 -23.04 -14.58 -23.16
C SER A 291 -22.13 -15.50 -22.31
N ASP A 292 -22.42 -15.96 -21.10
CA ASP A 292 -23.34 -15.58 -20.02
C ASP A 292 -22.83 -16.16 -18.69
N SER A 293 -23.21 -15.50 -17.60
CA SER A 293 -23.33 -15.90 -16.18
C SER A 293 -22.64 -17.18 -15.65
N GLU A 294 -21.79 -17.01 -14.61
CA GLU A 294 -21.50 -18.06 -13.62
C GLU A 294 -21.99 -17.67 -12.21
N LYS A 295 -22.64 -18.64 -11.55
CA LYS A 295 -23.15 -18.58 -10.17
C LYS A 295 -22.03 -18.71 -9.11
N PRO A 296 -22.23 -18.20 -7.88
CA PRO A 296 -21.19 -18.17 -6.85
C PRO A 296 -21.01 -19.54 -6.18
N LYS A 297 -19.78 -20.07 -6.22
CA LYS A 297 -19.35 -21.22 -5.40
C LYS A 297 -18.75 -20.74 -4.07
N GLY A 298 -18.97 -21.57 -3.05
CA GLY A 298 -18.84 -21.25 -1.63
C GLY A 298 -17.46 -20.77 -1.15
N ILE A 299 -17.51 -20.13 0.02
CA ILE A 299 -16.39 -19.49 0.71
C ILE A 299 -15.44 -20.58 1.23
N LYS A 300 -14.44 -20.92 0.41
CA LYS A 300 -13.21 -21.54 0.90
C LYS A 300 -12.33 -20.44 1.50
N SER A 301 -11.70 -20.75 2.62
CA SER A 301 -10.68 -19.92 3.29
C SER A 301 -9.75 -19.30 2.24
N LYS A 302 -9.80 -17.97 2.11
CA LYS A 302 -9.10 -17.23 1.06
C LYS A 302 -7.61 -17.24 1.38
N ASP A 303 -6.82 -17.68 0.40
CA ASP A 303 -5.38 -17.47 0.34
C ASP A 303 -5.04 -16.03 0.74
N SER A 304 -4.33 -15.84 1.85
CA SER A 304 -3.91 -14.53 2.36
C SER A 304 -3.03 -13.77 1.36
N ALA A 305 -2.34 -14.47 0.45
CA ALA A 305 -1.67 -13.81 -0.67
C ALA A 305 -2.64 -13.01 -1.56
N LYS A 306 -3.95 -13.29 -1.52
CA LYS A 306 -4.97 -12.54 -2.28
C LYS A 306 -5.13 -11.10 -1.80
N SER A 307 -4.90 -10.81 -0.51
CA SER A 307 -4.96 -9.45 0.06
C SER A 307 -3.79 -8.61 -0.45
N LEU A 308 -2.55 -9.09 -0.31
CA LEU A 308 -1.38 -8.41 -0.86
C LEU A 308 -1.41 -8.32 -2.38
N ARG A 309 -1.88 -9.36 -3.10
CA ARG A 309 -2.10 -9.28 -4.55
C ARG A 309 -3.13 -8.22 -4.91
N SER A 310 -4.17 -8.01 -4.09
CA SER A 310 -5.14 -6.93 -4.32
C SER A 310 -4.53 -5.54 -4.19
N LEU A 311 -3.44 -5.38 -3.40
CA LEU A 311 -2.66 -4.14 -3.36
C LEU A 311 -2.08 -3.76 -4.73
N PHE A 312 -1.85 -4.74 -5.61
CA PHE A 312 -1.20 -4.60 -6.92
C PHE A 312 -2.06 -5.07 -8.10
N LYS A 313 -3.33 -5.38 -7.88
CA LYS A 313 -4.26 -5.69 -8.97
C LYS A 313 -4.54 -4.41 -9.75
N LEU A 314 -3.75 -4.22 -10.79
CA LEU A 314 -4.02 -3.36 -11.93
C LEU A 314 -4.99 -4.12 -12.86
N GLU A 315 -6.19 -4.46 -12.36
CA GLU A 315 -7.25 -5.11 -13.16
C GLU A 315 -8.17 -4.07 -13.78
#